data_AF-A0A920S6F5-F1
#
_entry.id   AF-A0A920S6F5-F1
#
_cell.length_a   1.000
_cell.length_b   1.000
_cell.length_c   1.000
_cell.angle_alpha   90.00
_cell.angle_beta   90.00
_cell.angle_gamma   90.00
#
_symmetry.space_group_name_H-M   'P 1'
#
loop_
_entity.id
_entity.type
_entity.pdbx_description
1 polymer ?
#
loop_
_entity_poly.entity_id
_entity_poly.type
_entity_poly.pdbx_seq_one_letter_code
_entity_poly.pdbx_strand_id
1 'polypeptide(L)'
;MLFAILSLVYFNYDATGVVTFDYFELRSVPLDPGFAWWLMLGFFVAFITKLPSVPVHTWLPDAHTQAPTAGSVILAGILLKTGGYGVIRFAVGLFPKRHKISPRWACCWVP
;
A
#
# COMPACT_ATOMS: atom_id res chain seq x y z
N MET A 1 -6.70 -1.01 3.65
CA MET A 1 -6.63 -1.81 2.40
C MET A 1 -8.00 -2.32 1.98
N LEU A 2 -8.69 -3.13 2.80
CA LEU A 2 -9.98 -3.73 2.41
C LEU A 2 -11.02 -2.69 1.97
N PHE A 3 -11.22 -1.65 2.77
CA PHE A 3 -12.15 -0.57 2.40
C PHE A 3 -11.77 0.09 1.07
N ALA A 4 -10.49 0.42 0.88
CA ALA A 4 -10.02 1.08 -0.34
C ALA A 4 -10.20 0.21 -1.60
N ILE A 5 -9.96 -1.10 -1.52
CA ILE A 5 -10.16 -1.99 -2.67
C ILE A 5 -11.64 -2.21 -2.97
N LEU A 6 -12.49 -2.35 -1.96
CA LEU A 6 -13.94 -2.48 -2.15
C LEU A 6 -14.55 -1.20 -2.75
N SER A 7 -14.12 -0.02 -2.29
CA SER A 7 -14.54 1.25 -2.90
C SER A 7 -14.11 1.30 -4.37
N LEU A 8 -12.88 0.93 -4.70
CA LEU A 8 -12.39 0.95 -6.09
C LEU A 8 -13.19 0.02 -7.00
N VAL A 9 -13.52 -1.18 -6.53
CA VAL A 9 -14.36 -2.15 -7.24
C VAL A 9 -15.79 -1.65 -7.41
N TYR A 10 -16.35 -0.99 -6.39
CA TYR A 10 -17.67 -0.37 -6.50
C TYR A 10 -17.71 0.71 -7.59
N PHE A 11 -16.70 1.58 -7.67
CA PHE A 11 -16.61 2.58 -8.75
C PHE A 11 -16.37 1.97 -10.13
N ASN A 12 -15.65 0.84 -10.21
CA ASN A 12 -15.51 0.10 -11.46
C ASN A 12 -16.85 -0.51 -11.90
N TYR A 13 -17.62 -1.04 -10.96
CA TYR A 13 -18.95 -1.60 -11.21
C TYR A 13 -19.95 -0.52 -11.66
N ASP A 14 -19.93 0.67 -11.06
CA ASP A 14 -20.77 1.79 -11.50
C ASP A 14 -20.46 2.24 -12.94
N ALA A 15 -19.18 2.19 -13.34
CA ALA A 15 -18.74 2.59 -14.67
C ALA A 15 -18.91 1.52 -15.76
N THR A 16 -18.78 0.23 -15.41
CA THR A 16 -18.73 -0.88 -16.40
C THR A 16 -19.84 -1.92 -16.25
N GLY A 17 -20.51 -1.98 -15.09
CA GLY A 17 -21.50 -2.99 -14.76
C GLY A 17 -20.92 -4.37 -14.42
N VAL A 18 -19.58 -4.53 -14.41
CA VAL A 18 -18.90 -5.80 -14.12
C VAL A 18 -18.17 -5.72 -12.79
N VAL A 19 -18.33 -6.74 -11.94
CA VAL A 19 -17.55 -6.86 -10.71
C VAL A 19 -16.26 -7.60 -11.02
N THR A 20 -15.14 -6.89 -10.96
CA THR A 20 -13.80 -7.42 -11.23
C THR A 20 -12.82 -7.01 -10.14
N PHE A 21 -11.84 -7.87 -9.88
CA PHE A 21 -10.68 -7.55 -9.03
C PHE A 21 -9.38 -7.52 -9.85
N ASP A 22 -9.51 -7.46 -11.19
CA ASP A 22 -8.36 -7.40 -12.07
C ASP A 22 -7.62 -6.05 -11.93
N TYR A 23 -6.30 -6.14 -11.79
CA TYR A 23 -5.46 -4.97 -11.59
C TYR A 23 -5.51 -3.99 -12.77
N PHE A 24 -5.51 -4.51 -14.00
CA PHE A 24 -5.42 -3.69 -15.21
C PHE A 24 -6.74 -2.96 -15.46
N GLU A 25 -7.86 -3.61 -15.19
CA GLU A 25 -9.20 -3.01 -15.25
C GLU A 25 -9.42 -1.96 -14.15
N LEU A 26 -8.96 -2.23 -12.92
CA LEU A 26 -9.09 -1.29 -11.80
C LEU A 26 -8.22 -0.02 -11.98
N ARG A 27 -7.18 -0.07 -12.82
CA ARG A 27 -6.30 1.07 -13.10
C ARG A 27 -6.93 2.11 -14.02
N SER A 28 -7.89 1.72 -14.86
CA SER A 28 -8.53 2.61 -15.84
C SER A 28 -9.85 3.23 -15.34
N VAL A 29 -10.21 3.01 -14.08
CA VAL A 29 -11.47 3.51 -13.51
C VAL A 29 -11.51 5.06 -13.54
N PRO A 30 -12.57 5.67 -14.10
CA PRO A 30 -12.76 7.10 -14.04
C PRO A 30 -13.09 7.52 -12.61
N LEU A 31 -12.14 8.14 -11.92
CA LEU A 31 -12.31 8.63 -10.55
C LEU A 31 -12.11 10.13 -10.50
N ASP A 32 -12.93 10.80 -9.69
CA ASP A 32 -12.69 12.18 -9.29
C ASP A 32 -11.28 12.35 -8.67
N PRO A 33 -10.51 13.40 -9.01
CA PRO A 33 -9.17 13.60 -8.49
C PRO A 33 -9.07 13.66 -6.96
N GLY A 34 -10.08 14.25 -6.29
CA GLY A 34 -10.09 14.33 -4.83
C GLY A 34 -10.32 12.97 -4.20
N PHE A 35 -11.29 12.21 -4.71
CA PHE A 35 -11.61 10.89 -4.18
C PHE A 35 -10.47 9.87 -4.39
N ALA A 36 -9.82 9.92 -5.54
CA ALA A 36 -8.69 9.04 -5.82
C ALA A 36 -7.45 9.31 -4.95
N TRP A 37 -7.24 10.57 -4.52
CA TRP A 37 -6.20 10.88 -3.54
C TRP A 37 -6.50 10.19 -2.18
N TRP A 38 -7.75 10.21 -1.73
CA TRP A 38 -8.16 9.51 -0.50
C TRP A 38 -8.02 7.99 -0.61
N LEU A 39 -8.41 7.40 -1.74
CA LEU A 39 -8.19 5.96 -1.98
C LEU A 39 -6.71 5.61 -1.99
N MET A 40 -5.89 6.41 -2.67
CA MET A 40 -4.44 6.24 -2.70
C MET A 40 -3.85 6.30 -1.28
N LEU A 41 -4.28 7.24 -0.44
CA LEU A 41 -3.89 7.32 0.97
C LEU A 41 -4.35 6.08 1.76
N GLY A 42 -5.55 5.54 1.48
CA GLY A 42 -6.04 4.32 2.12
C GLY A 42 -5.21 3.07 1.79
N PHE A 43 -4.67 2.98 0.58
CA PHE A 43 -3.67 1.96 0.22
C PHE A 43 -2.32 2.27 0.86
N PHE A 44 -1.88 3.53 0.81
CA PHE A 44 -0.61 3.97 1.37
C PHE A 44 -0.49 3.66 2.87
N VAL A 45 -1.46 4.08 3.68
CA VAL A 45 -1.47 3.82 5.13
C VAL A 45 -1.45 2.32 5.44
N ALA A 46 -2.14 1.50 4.64
CA ALA A 46 -2.14 0.06 4.87
C ALA A 46 -0.81 -0.63 4.54
N PHE A 47 -0.03 -0.10 3.59
CA PHE A 47 1.31 -0.60 3.32
C PHE A 47 2.36 0.05 4.22
N ILE A 48 2.15 1.27 4.69
CA ILE A 48 3.06 1.97 5.61
C ILE A 48 3.03 1.37 7.02
N THR A 49 1.98 0.67 7.43
CA THR A 49 2.01 -0.11 8.68
C THR A 49 2.87 -1.37 8.55
N LYS A 50 2.99 -1.92 7.34
CA LYS A 50 3.81 -3.09 7.02
C LYS A 50 5.26 -2.72 6.69
N LEU A 51 5.47 -1.52 6.16
CA LEU A 51 6.77 -0.85 6.04
C LEU A 51 7.04 -0.05 7.31
N PRO A 52 7.81 -0.55 8.29
CA PRO A 52 8.09 0.17 9.51
C PRO A 52 8.66 1.56 9.16
N SER A 53 7.84 2.58 9.42
CA SER A 53 8.12 3.98 9.17
C SER A 53 7.67 4.74 10.41
N VAL A 54 8.19 5.95 10.65
CA VAL A 54 7.73 6.76 11.78
C VAL A 54 6.30 7.23 11.50
N PRO A 55 5.30 6.99 12.37
CA PRO A 55 5.39 6.50 13.76
C PRO A 55 5.05 5.00 13.99
N VAL A 56 4.73 4.23 12.94
CA VAL A 56 4.15 2.88 13.02
C VAL A 56 5.18 1.73 13.03
N HIS A 57 6.39 1.96 13.53
CA HIS A 57 7.49 0.99 13.50
C HIS A 57 7.68 0.19 14.80
N THR A 58 6.93 0.53 15.86
CA THR A 58 7.14 -0.03 17.22
C THR A 58 6.92 -1.53 17.31
N TRP A 59 6.15 -2.13 16.39
CA TRP A 59 5.94 -3.58 16.34
C TRP A 59 7.16 -4.35 15.82
N LEU A 60 8.06 -3.70 15.07
CA LEU A 60 9.17 -4.36 14.40
C LEU A 60 10.25 -4.86 15.39
N PRO A 61 10.71 -4.06 16.38
CA PRO A 61 11.62 -4.55 17.41
C PRO A 61 11.04 -5.73 18.20
N ASP A 62 9.77 -5.63 18.63
CA ASP A 62 9.10 -6.69 19.38
C ASP A 62 9.01 -7.98 18.56
N ALA A 63 8.67 -7.88 17.27
CA ALA A 63 8.60 -9.03 16.37
C ALA A 63 9.96 -9.73 16.19
N HIS A 64 11.07 -8.98 16.17
CA HIS A 64 12.41 -9.57 16.07
C HIS A 64 12.88 -10.23 17.38
N THR A 65 12.48 -9.70 18.54
CA THR A 65 12.86 -10.28 19.85
C THR A 65 12.14 -11.60 20.15
N GLN A 66 10.91 -11.75 19.67
CA GLN A 66 10.07 -12.93 19.97
C GLN A 66 10.13 -14.01 18.88
N ALA A 67 10.58 -13.67 17.67
CA ALA A 67 10.64 -14.63 16.57
C ALA A 67 11.89 -15.54 16.64
N PRO A 68 11.78 -16.83 16.28
CA PRO A 68 12.93 -17.69 16.03
C PRO A 68 13.86 -17.09 14.97
N THR A 69 15.16 -17.42 14.99
CA THR A 69 16.18 -16.86 14.09
C THR A 69 15.77 -16.91 12.62
N ALA A 70 15.21 -18.03 12.16
CA ALA A 70 14.70 -18.18 10.79
C ALA A 70 13.53 -17.23 10.47
N GLY A 71 12.63 -17.00 11.44
CA GLY A 71 11.51 -16.06 11.32
C GLY A 71 11.98 -14.62 11.19
N SER A 72 12.98 -14.22 11.99
CA SER A 72 13.60 -12.89 11.90
C SER A 72 14.28 -12.65 10.54
N VAL A 73 14.93 -13.66 9.96
CA VAL A 73 15.54 -13.56 8.62
C VAL A 73 14.48 -13.36 7.53
N ILE A 74 13.36 -14.08 7.59
CA ILE A 74 12.26 -13.92 6.63
C ILE A 74 11.58 -12.56 6.78
N LEU A 75 11.38 -12.11 8.03
CA LEU A 75 10.78 -10.81 8.33
C LEU A 75 11.62 -9.66 7.74
N ALA A 76 12.92 -9.66 8.01
CA ALA A 76 13.84 -8.65 7.49
C ALA A 76 14.04 -8.77 5.96
N GLY A 77 14.16 -10.00 5.45
CA GLY A 77 14.51 -10.24 4.05
C GLY A 77 13.37 -10.07 3.05
N ILE A 78 12.13 -10.41 3.45
CA ILE A 78 10.98 -10.51 2.54
C ILE A 78 9.87 -9.54 2.93
N LEU A 79 9.39 -9.57 4.19
CA LEU A 79 8.21 -8.80 4.57
C LEU A 79 8.39 -7.30 4.34
N LEU A 80 9.55 -6.75 4.73
CA LEU A 80 9.88 -5.34 4.51
C LEU A 80 9.88 -4.98 3.01
N LYS A 81 10.46 -5.83 2.16
CA LYS A 81 10.50 -5.61 0.71
C LYS A 81 9.11 -5.69 0.08
N THR A 82 8.25 -6.60 0.54
CA THR A 82 6.87 -6.72 0.03
C THR A 82 6.01 -5.51 0.39
N GLY A 83 6.24 -4.88 1.54
CA GLY A 83 5.59 -3.62 1.88
C GLY A 83 5.96 -2.50 0.90
N GLY A 84 7.27 -2.38 0.59
CA GLY A 84 7.82 -1.40 -0.35
C GLY A 84 7.25 -1.59 -1.75
N TYR A 85 7.28 -2.83 -2.22
CA TYR A 85 6.66 -3.24 -3.46
C TYR A 85 5.16 -2.91 -3.50
N GLY A 86 4.43 -3.14 -2.42
CA GLY A 86 3.00 -2.83 -2.31
C GLY A 86 2.68 -1.35 -2.51
N VAL A 87 3.47 -0.45 -1.90
CA VAL A 87 3.32 1.00 -2.11
C VAL A 87 3.54 1.36 -3.58
N ILE A 88 4.61 0.86 -4.20
CA ILE A 88 4.94 1.19 -5.58
C ILE A 88 3.89 0.62 -6.54
N ARG A 89 3.50 -0.64 -6.35
CA ARG A 89 2.61 -1.38 -7.27
C ARG A 89 1.16 -0.91 -7.18
N PHE A 90 0.65 -0.71 -5.97
CA PHE A 90 -0.76 -0.40 -5.74
C PHE A 90 -0.99 1.08 -5.50
N ALA A 91 -0.31 1.71 -4.53
CA ALA A 91 -0.56 3.13 -4.23
C ALA A 91 -0.12 4.03 -5.39
N VAL A 92 1.08 3.85 -5.93
CA VAL A 92 1.56 4.64 -7.09
C VAL A 92 1.03 4.08 -8.40
N GLY A 93 1.04 2.76 -8.57
CA GLY A 93 0.67 2.12 -9.83
C GLY A 93 -0.81 2.22 -10.21
N LEU A 94 -1.75 2.15 -9.25
CA LEU A 94 -3.19 2.34 -9.55
C LEU A 94 -3.53 3.82 -9.75
N PHE A 95 -2.75 4.74 -9.18
CA PHE A 95 -3.04 6.18 -9.19
C PHE A 95 -1.87 7.03 -9.75
N PRO A 96 -1.44 6.81 -11.00
CA PRO A 96 -0.20 7.39 -11.53
C PRO A 96 -0.19 8.93 -11.58
N LYS A 97 -1.35 9.56 -11.83
CA LYS A 97 -1.49 11.04 -11.95
C LYS A 97 -1.60 11.77 -10.61
N ARG A 98 -1.61 11.07 -9.46
CA ARG A 98 -1.97 11.63 -8.15
C ARG A 98 -0.87 11.54 -7.10
N HIS A 99 0.37 11.22 -7.48
CA HIS A 99 1.47 11.12 -6.52
C HIS A 99 2.01 12.51 -6.13
N LYS A 100 1.52 13.07 -5.02
CA LYS A 100 2.22 14.12 -4.24
C LYS A 100 2.96 13.53 -3.04
N ILE A 101 3.24 12.23 -3.09
CA ILE A 101 3.98 11.52 -2.05
C ILE A 101 5.47 11.77 -2.33
N SER A 102 6.09 12.69 -1.59
CA SER A 102 7.52 12.98 -1.70
C SER A 102 8.32 11.74 -1.26
N PRO A 103 9.42 11.31 -1.90
CA PRO A 103 10.17 10.13 -1.47
C PRO A 103 10.80 10.24 -0.08
N ARG A 104 10.76 11.43 0.54
CA ARG A 104 11.48 11.75 1.77
C ARG A 104 11.00 10.93 2.98
N TRP A 105 9.74 10.51 3.04
CA TRP A 105 9.24 9.62 4.11
C TRP A 105 9.83 8.21 4.05
N ALA A 106 10.25 7.74 2.86
CA ALA A 106 10.93 6.45 2.72
C ALA A 106 12.41 6.54 3.13
N CYS A 107 13.00 7.74 3.06
CA CYS A 107 14.43 7.97 3.32
C CYS A 107 14.77 8.01 4.82
N CYS A 108 13.79 8.27 5.70
CA CYS A 108 14.01 8.28 7.15
C CYS A 108 14.18 6.89 7.79
N TRP A 109 14.20 5.79 7.01
CA TRP A 109 14.21 4.42 7.55
C TRP A 109 15.11 3.43 6.78
N VAL A 110 15.99 3.93 5.90
CA VAL A 110 17.13 3.14 5.42
C VAL A 110 18.30 3.50 6.34
N PRO A 111 18.69 2.64 7.31
CA PRO A 111 19.98 2.79 7.99
C PRO A 111 21.14 2.64 6.99
#